data_AF-A0A2G1BSV7-F1
#
_entry.id   AF-A0A2G1BSV7-F1
#
_cell.length_a   1.000
_cell.length_b   1.000
_cell.length_c   1.000
_cell.angle_alpha   90.00
_cell.angle_beta   90.00
_cell.angle_gamma   90.00
#
_symmetry.space_group_name_H-M   'P 1'
#
loop_
_entity.id
_entity.type
_entity.pdbx_description
1 polymer ?
#
loop_
_entity_poly.entity_id
_entity_poly.type
_entity_poly.pdbx_seq_one_letter_code
_entity_poly.pdbx_strand_id
1 'polypeptide(L)'
;MEKSIEKRWNEAFVNEQSLIAPKINDIYNQKSKSVINKIRRTYEFDNKGLLPMAGIVVIGGILLSETIIAAYGAFLILSLYFFNTRLLKRFKTIDVKSDNLTYLKNYRSVINSVSKATKKLFIFAIPLAIVSIFALAYGVKEQSFLSNYISSETSFIGILSVGLMVAIATAMIGYFVYTISTKVLYHSLISKLDDIIKELEELKNS
;
A
#
# COMPACT_ATOMS: atom_id res chain seq x y z
N MET A 1 -23.01 -51.30 38.67
CA MET A 1 -21.86 -50.39 38.38
C MET A 1 -21.91 -49.82 36.95
N GLU A 2 -23.10 -49.61 36.37
CA GLU A 2 -23.23 -49.26 34.93
C GLU A 2 -23.21 -47.76 34.61
N LYS A 3 -23.25 -46.87 35.62
CA LYS A 3 -23.39 -45.41 35.42
C LYS A 3 -22.08 -44.63 35.22
N SER A 4 -20.92 -45.28 35.07
CA SER A 4 -19.62 -44.57 35.03
C SER A 4 -19.14 -44.21 33.62
N ILE A 5 -19.54 -44.96 32.59
CA ILE A 5 -19.08 -44.70 31.22
C ILE A 5 -19.96 -43.65 30.56
N GLU A 6 -21.28 -43.83 30.60
CA GLU A 6 -22.24 -42.89 30.02
C GLU A 6 -22.17 -41.49 30.65
N LYS A 7 -21.97 -41.41 31.98
CA LYS A 7 -21.77 -40.14 32.68
C LYS A 7 -20.48 -39.44 32.26
N ARG A 8 -19.36 -40.17 32.12
CA ARG A 8 -18.09 -39.61 31.62
C ARG A 8 -18.18 -39.15 30.18
N TRP A 9 -18.91 -39.88 29.34
CA TRP A 9 -19.15 -39.47 27.95
C TRP A 9 -20.03 -38.22 27.86
N ASN A 10 -21.10 -38.13 28.65
CA ASN A 10 -21.92 -36.92 28.72
C ASN A 10 -21.14 -35.72 29.28
N GLU A 11 -20.34 -35.90 30.33
CA GLU A 11 -19.50 -34.84 30.88
C GLU A 11 -18.41 -34.38 29.90
N ALA A 12 -17.84 -35.29 29.12
CA ALA A 12 -16.90 -34.96 28.05
C ALA A 12 -17.57 -34.20 26.90
N PHE A 13 -18.74 -34.65 26.44
CA PHE A 13 -19.49 -33.97 25.37
C PHE A 13 -20.03 -32.60 25.79
N VAL A 14 -20.53 -32.46 27.02
CA VAL A 14 -21.02 -31.19 27.57
C VAL A 14 -19.86 -30.20 27.76
N ASN A 15 -18.69 -30.67 28.19
CA ASN A 15 -17.48 -29.83 28.25
C ASN A 15 -16.93 -29.49 26.86
N GLU A 16 -17.01 -30.40 25.87
CA GLU A 16 -16.64 -30.04 24.51
C GLU A 16 -17.54 -28.92 23.99
N GLN A 17 -18.86 -29.03 24.16
CA GLN A 17 -19.83 -28.05 23.68
C GLN A 17 -19.67 -26.67 24.33
N SER A 18 -19.35 -26.59 25.61
CA SER A 18 -19.05 -25.31 26.28
C SER A 18 -17.73 -24.69 25.81
N LEU A 19 -16.80 -25.50 25.29
CA LEU A 19 -15.53 -25.07 24.71
C LEU A 19 -15.60 -24.74 23.21
N ILE A 20 -16.67 -25.11 22.49
CA ILE A 20 -16.81 -24.87 21.05
C ILE A 20 -16.81 -23.36 20.74
N ALA A 21 -17.63 -22.57 21.43
CA ALA A 21 -17.73 -21.12 21.21
C ALA A 21 -16.38 -20.36 21.43
N PRO A 22 -15.65 -20.54 22.55
CA PRO A 22 -14.35 -19.91 22.73
C PRO A 22 -13.28 -20.42 21.74
N LYS A 23 -13.26 -21.72 21.41
CA LYS A 23 -12.32 -22.27 20.40
C LYS A 23 -12.56 -21.70 19.00
N ILE A 24 -13.82 -21.52 18.59
CA ILE A 24 -14.15 -20.90 17.29
C ILE A 24 -13.62 -19.46 17.27
N ASN A 25 -13.89 -18.67 18.32
CA ASN A 25 -13.41 -17.29 18.39
C ASN A 25 -11.86 -17.21 18.33
N ASP A 26 -11.17 -18.15 18.98
CA ASP A 26 -9.71 -18.23 18.95
C ASP A 26 -9.15 -18.56 17.56
N ILE A 27 -9.82 -19.45 16.80
CA ILE A 27 -9.44 -19.76 15.41
C ILE A 27 -9.60 -18.52 14.52
N TYR A 28 -10.74 -17.84 14.61
CA TYR A 28 -10.97 -16.60 13.85
C TYR A 28 -9.99 -15.49 14.23
N ASN A 29 -9.66 -15.36 15.52
CA ASN A 29 -8.61 -14.46 16.01
C ASN A 29 -7.24 -14.74 15.38
N GLN A 30 -6.85 -16.01 15.28
CA GLN A 30 -5.57 -16.38 14.66
C GLN A 30 -5.58 -16.17 13.15
N LYS A 31 -6.67 -16.58 12.48
CA LYS A 31 -6.87 -16.42 11.03
C LYS A 31 -6.82 -14.94 10.64
N SER A 32 -7.56 -14.08 11.35
CA SER A 32 -7.62 -12.64 11.10
C SER A 32 -6.28 -11.95 11.35
N LYS A 33 -5.60 -12.25 12.47
CA LYS A 33 -4.24 -11.74 12.75
C LYS A 33 -3.25 -12.12 11.67
N SER A 34 -3.31 -13.35 11.15
CA SER A 34 -2.43 -13.81 10.07
C SER A 34 -2.65 -13.00 8.79
N VAL A 35 -3.91 -12.83 8.36
CA VAL A 35 -4.25 -12.04 7.16
C VAL A 35 -3.85 -10.58 7.32
N ILE A 36 -4.17 -9.96 8.46
CA ILE A 36 -3.81 -8.57 8.78
C ILE A 36 -2.29 -8.38 8.77
N ASN A 37 -1.54 -9.28 9.41
CA ASN A 37 -0.08 -9.22 9.42
C ASN A 37 0.49 -9.33 8.00
N LYS A 38 -0.10 -10.18 7.15
CA LYS A 38 0.31 -10.33 5.75
C LYS A 38 0.03 -9.07 4.94
N ILE A 39 -1.18 -8.48 5.05
CA ILE A 39 -1.53 -7.21 4.41
C ILE A 39 -0.55 -6.11 4.82
N ARG A 40 -0.33 -5.93 6.13
CA ARG A 40 0.61 -4.93 6.66
C ARG A 40 2.01 -5.14 6.10
N ARG A 41 2.52 -6.38 6.12
CA ARG A 41 3.86 -6.70 5.64
C ARG A 41 4.01 -6.44 4.15
N THR A 42 2.99 -6.70 3.33
CA THR A 42 3.00 -6.39 1.89
C THR A 42 3.15 -4.88 1.67
N TYR A 43 2.34 -4.06 2.35
CA TYR A 43 2.45 -2.60 2.26
C TYR A 43 3.78 -2.05 2.79
N GLU A 44 4.31 -2.62 3.88
CA GLU A 44 5.62 -2.23 4.41
C GLU A 44 6.76 -2.57 3.45
N PHE A 45 6.69 -3.73 2.79
CA PHE A 45 7.67 -4.14 1.79
C PHE A 45 7.63 -3.23 0.56
N ASP A 46 6.43 -2.97 0.03
CA ASP A 46 6.20 -2.05 -1.08
C ASP A 46 6.79 -0.67 -0.79
N ASN A 47 6.51 -0.13 0.41
CA ASN A 47 7.07 1.16 0.80
C ASN A 47 8.60 1.13 0.98
N LYS A 48 9.16 0.08 1.59
CA LYS A 48 10.62 -0.06 1.76
C LYS A 48 11.36 -0.15 0.43
N GLY A 49 10.71 -0.65 -0.63
CA GLY A 49 11.25 -0.68 -1.99
C GLY A 49 11.60 0.71 -2.56
N LEU A 50 11.02 1.79 -2.01
CA LEU A 50 11.36 3.15 -2.42
C LEU A 50 12.79 3.58 -2.04
N LEU A 51 13.36 3.00 -0.97
CA LEU A 51 14.72 3.34 -0.53
C LEU A 51 15.81 2.93 -1.54
N PRO A 52 15.89 1.66 -2.00
CA PRO A 52 16.83 1.31 -3.06
C PRO A 52 16.50 2.03 -4.37
N MET A 53 15.22 2.30 -4.67
CA MET A 53 14.84 3.07 -5.86
C MET A 53 15.42 4.49 -5.85
N ALA A 54 15.39 5.18 -4.70
CA ALA A 54 16.02 6.48 -4.55
C ALA A 54 17.53 6.41 -4.80
N GLY A 55 18.20 5.36 -4.29
CA GLY A 55 19.63 5.12 -4.57
C GLY A 55 19.92 4.92 -6.05
N ILE A 56 19.11 4.12 -6.74
CA ILE A 56 19.23 3.89 -8.20
C ILE A 56 19.09 5.20 -8.97
N VAL A 57 18.11 6.05 -8.61
CA VAL A 57 17.91 7.35 -9.27
C VAL A 57 19.12 8.27 -9.11
N VAL A 58 19.71 8.33 -7.90
CA VAL A 58 20.93 9.13 -7.66
C VAL A 58 22.10 8.61 -8.50
N ILE A 59 22.33 7.29 -8.48
CA ILE A 59 23.43 6.67 -9.24
C ILE A 59 23.26 6.93 -10.74
N GLY A 60 22.07 6.68 -11.28
CA GLY A 60 21.77 6.94 -12.70
C GLY A 60 21.93 8.42 -13.06
N GLY A 61 21.52 9.32 -12.18
CA GLY A 61 21.73 10.75 -12.34
C GLY A 61 23.19 11.15 -12.48
N ILE A 62 24.04 10.66 -11.57
CA ILE A 62 25.49 10.96 -11.59
C ILE A 62 26.11 10.43 -12.89
N LEU A 63 25.75 9.22 -13.32
CA LEU A 63 26.27 8.62 -14.56
C LEU A 63 25.86 9.40 -15.82
N LEU A 64 24.73 10.10 -15.78
CA LEU A 64 24.20 10.91 -16.88
C LEU A 64 24.52 12.40 -16.74
N SER A 65 25.33 12.80 -15.76
CA SER A 65 25.60 14.22 -15.44
C SER A 65 24.34 15.03 -15.07
N GLU A 66 23.31 14.36 -14.54
CA GLU A 66 22.02 14.92 -14.12
C GLU A 66 21.88 15.00 -12.60
N THR A 67 22.94 15.39 -11.91
CA THR A 67 23.02 15.32 -10.44
C THR A 67 21.91 16.12 -9.75
N ILE A 68 21.58 17.32 -10.25
CA ILE A 68 20.54 18.18 -9.65
C ILE A 68 19.15 17.56 -9.80
N ILE A 69 18.82 17.10 -11.02
CA ILE A 69 17.52 16.47 -11.31
C ILE A 69 17.37 15.17 -10.52
N ALA A 70 18.44 14.37 -10.43
CA ALA A 70 18.43 13.12 -9.68
C ALA A 70 18.35 13.33 -8.17
N ALA A 71 19.02 14.35 -7.63
CA ALA A 71 18.88 14.73 -6.22
C ALA A 71 17.43 15.14 -5.91
N TYR A 72 16.81 15.93 -6.79
CA TYR A 72 15.40 16.31 -6.66
C TYR A 72 14.46 15.10 -6.77
N GLY A 73 14.68 14.21 -7.74
CA GLY A 73 13.91 12.97 -7.90
C GLY A 73 14.02 12.07 -6.67
N ALA A 74 15.22 11.90 -6.12
CA ALA A 74 15.45 11.16 -4.89
C ALA A 74 14.75 11.80 -3.69
N PHE A 75 14.77 13.13 -3.58
CA PHE A 75 14.03 13.87 -2.56
C PHE A 75 12.51 13.61 -2.65
N LEU A 76 11.94 13.58 -3.85
CA LEU A 76 10.53 13.25 -4.05
C LEU A 76 10.20 11.80 -3.65
N ILE A 77 11.06 10.84 -4.03
CA ILE A 77 10.90 9.43 -3.65
C ILE A 77 10.96 9.26 -2.12
N LEU A 78 11.90 9.94 -1.46
CA LEU A 78 12.01 9.92 0.00
C LEU A 78 10.80 10.58 0.67
N SER A 79 10.32 11.71 0.14
CA SER A 79 9.09 12.35 0.61
C SER A 79 7.90 11.40 0.52
N LEU A 80 7.79 10.65 -0.58
CA LEU A 80 6.77 9.62 -0.76
C LEU A 80 6.93 8.48 0.26
N TYR A 81 8.15 8.01 0.51
CA TYR A 81 8.44 7.01 1.53
C TYR A 81 7.97 7.45 2.92
N PHE A 82 8.26 8.70 3.32
CA PHE A 82 7.83 9.25 4.60
C PHE A 82 6.30 9.41 4.66
N PHE A 83 5.67 9.88 3.59
CA PHE A 83 4.22 10.00 3.49
C PHE A 83 3.53 8.64 3.66
N ASN A 84 3.97 7.63 2.90
CA ASN A 84 3.46 6.27 3.00
C ASN A 84 3.72 5.68 4.39
N THR A 85 4.89 5.89 4.98
CA THR A 85 5.18 5.44 6.36
C THR A 85 4.18 6.02 7.36
N ARG A 86 3.80 7.30 7.22
CA ARG A 86 2.77 7.93 8.06
C ARG A 86 1.40 7.29 7.83
N LEU A 87 1.05 6.95 6.59
CA LEU A 87 -0.18 6.21 6.30
C LEU A 87 -0.18 4.82 6.94
N LEU A 88 0.93 4.07 6.87
CA LEU A 88 1.04 2.73 7.43
C LEU A 88 0.98 2.71 8.96
N LYS A 89 1.38 3.79 9.63
CA LYS A 89 1.22 3.91 11.09
C LYS A 89 -0.26 3.84 11.53
N ARG A 90 -1.22 4.17 10.66
CA ARG A 90 -2.67 4.02 10.95
C ARG A 90 -3.09 2.57 11.15
N PHE A 91 -2.34 1.60 10.65
CA PHE A 91 -2.58 0.18 10.94
C PHE A 91 -2.17 -0.22 12.37
N LYS A 92 -1.24 0.51 13.01
CA LYS A 92 -0.72 0.19 14.34
C LYS A 92 -1.58 0.75 15.48
N THR A 93 -2.39 1.76 15.20
CA THR A 93 -3.23 2.45 16.19
C THR A 93 -4.55 1.72 16.48
N ILE A 94 -4.81 0.59 15.82
CA ILE A 94 -6.05 -0.19 16.01
C ILE A 94 -5.78 -1.24 17.09
N ASP A 95 -6.38 -1.06 18.27
CA ASP A 95 -6.23 -1.96 19.41
C ASP A 95 -7.13 -3.21 19.27
N VAL A 96 -6.55 -4.38 19.57
CA VAL A 96 -7.16 -5.73 19.48
C VAL A 96 -8.23 -5.95 20.57
N LYS A 97 -8.39 -5.00 21.50
CA LYS A 97 -9.33 -5.08 22.63
C LYS A 97 -10.80 -4.78 22.29
N SER A 98 -11.08 -4.26 21.09
CA SER A 98 -12.47 -4.04 20.65
C SER A 98 -13.08 -5.33 20.12
N ASP A 99 -14.40 -5.50 20.32
CA ASP A 99 -15.22 -6.53 19.67
C ASP A 99 -14.65 -6.96 18.32
N ASN A 100 -14.33 -8.26 18.18
CA ASN A 100 -13.48 -8.81 17.12
C ASN A 100 -13.97 -8.39 15.72
N LEU A 101 -15.28 -8.34 15.52
CA LEU A 101 -15.89 -7.90 14.27
C LEU A 101 -15.70 -6.39 14.00
N THR A 102 -15.89 -5.56 15.02
CA THR A 102 -15.71 -4.10 14.95
C THR A 102 -14.25 -3.74 14.61
N TYR A 103 -13.30 -4.44 15.22
CA TYR A 103 -11.87 -4.32 14.91
C TYR A 103 -11.58 -4.56 13.41
N LEU A 104 -12.09 -5.67 12.85
CA LEU A 104 -11.84 -6.03 11.45
C LEU A 104 -12.46 -5.04 10.46
N LYS A 105 -13.67 -4.54 10.73
CA LYS A 105 -14.32 -3.50 9.93
C LYS A 105 -13.53 -2.20 9.93
N ASN A 106 -13.04 -1.78 11.09
CA ASN A 106 -12.19 -0.60 11.22
C ASN A 106 -10.88 -0.77 10.43
N TYR A 107 -10.24 -1.95 10.55
CA TYR A 107 -9.04 -2.27 9.77
C TYR A 107 -9.31 -2.20 8.26
N ARG A 108 -10.43 -2.77 7.80
CA ARG A 108 -10.86 -2.74 6.39
C ARG A 108 -11.09 -1.32 5.88
N SER A 109 -11.68 -0.44 6.70
CA SER A 109 -11.85 0.98 6.39
C SER A 109 -10.51 1.72 6.23
N VAL A 110 -9.51 1.39 7.07
CA VAL A 110 -8.15 1.93 6.93
C VAL A 110 -7.50 1.46 5.63
N ILE A 111 -7.62 0.17 5.25
CA ILE A 111 -7.13 -0.33 3.95
C ILE A 111 -7.74 0.48 2.80
N ASN A 112 -9.05 0.71 2.82
CA ASN A 112 -9.73 1.46 1.76
C ASN A 112 -9.21 2.91 1.68
N SER A 113 -8.97 3.53 2.83
CA SER A 113 -8.41 4.89 2.92
C SER A 113 -6.99 4.96 2.36
N VAL A 114 -6.14 3.98 2.69
CA VAL A 114 -4.77 3.87 2.15
C VAL A 114 -4.83 3.64 0.64
N SER A 115 -5.63 2.69 0.17
CA SER A 115 -5.82 2.41 -1.27
C SER A 115 -6.24 3.66 -2.06
N LYS A 116 -7.21 4.43 -1.57
CA LYS A 116 -7.65 5.69 -2.20
C LYS A 116 -6.53 6.75 -2.21
N ALA A 117 -5.78 6.90 -1.12
CA ALA A 117 -4.66 7.83 -1.05
C ALA A 117 -3.57 7.44 -2.07
N THR A 118 -3.19 6.16 -2.13
CA THR A 118 -2.20 5.65 -3.09
C THR A 118 -2.68 5.84 -4.53
N LYS A 119 -3.96 5.58 -4.83
CA LYS A 119 -4.51 5.84 -6.17
C LYS A 119 -4.35 7.31 -6.58
N LYS A 120 -4.68 8.24 -5.67
CA LYS A 120 -4.51 9.68 -5.94
C LYS A 120 -3.04 10.06 -6.16
N LEU A 121 -2.11 9.44 -5.43
CA LEU A 121 -0.68 9.66 -5.66
C LEU A 121 -0.25 9.24 -7.07
N PHE A 122 -0.68 8.06 -7.54
CA PHE A 122 -0.36 7.60 -8.89
C PHE A 122 -0.93 8.50 -9.99
N ILE A 123 -2.16 9.01 -9.81
CA ILE A 123 -2.85 9.78 -10.84
C ILE A 123 -2.45 11.26 -10.83
N PHE A 124 -2.12 11.85 -9.68
CA PHE A 124 -1.88 13.29 -9.57
C PHE A 124 -0.46 13.63 -9.13
N ALA A 125 0.09 12.93 -8.14
CA ALA A 125 1.41 13.29 -7.61
C ALA A 125 2.54 12.93 -8.57
N ILE A 126 2.46 11.78 -9.27
CA ILE A 126 3.47 11.39 -10.27
C ILE A 126 3.48 12.37 -11.45
N PRO A 127 2.34 12.70 -12.10
CA PRO A 127 2.32 13.71 -13.16
C PRO A 127 2.83 15.08 -12.69
N LEU A 128 2.46 15.51 -11.48
CA LEU A 128 2.95 16.76 -10.91
C LEU A 128 4.47 16.76 -10.72
N ALA A 129 5.03 15.65 -10.22
CA ALA A 129 6.48 15.47 -10.09
C ALA A 129 7.19 15.52 -11.45
N ILE A 130 6.58 14.99 -12.50
CA ILE A 130 7.14 15.04 -13.85
C ILE A 130 7.17 16.48 -14.35
N VAL A 131 6.05 17.21 -14.23
CA VAL A 131 6.01 18.62 -14.64
C VAL A 131 7.06 19.45 -13.89
N SER A 132 7.26 19.22 -12.58
CA SER A 132 8.29 19.93 -11.82
C SER A 132 9.71 19.54 -12.21
N ILE A 133 9.97 18.29 -12.59
CA ILE A 133 11.25 17.85 -13.17
C ILE A 133 11.53 18.57 -14.49
N PHE A 134 10.55 18.69 -15.39
CA PHE A 134 10.72 19.42 -16.65
C PHE A 134 10.95 20.93 -16.43
N ALA A 135 10.27 21.52 -15.44
CA ALA A 135 10.53 22.91 -15.05
C ALA A 135 11.96 23.10 -14.52
N LEU A 136 12.47 22.17 -13.72
CA LEU A 136 13.86 22.20 -13.24
C LEU A 136 14.86 21.96 -14.36
N ALA A 137 14.56 21.06 -15.29
CA ALA A 137 15.42 20.75 -16.44
C ALA A 137 15.70 22.00 -17.28
N TYR A 138 14.72 22.90 -17.46
CA TYR A 138 14.95 24.18 -18.13
C TYR A 138 16.04 25.03 -17.45
N GLY A 139 16.08 25.03 -16.11
CA GLY A 139 17.04 25.81 -15.33
C GLY A 139 18.47 25.26 -15.37
N VAL A 140 18.63 23.96 -15.66
CA VAL A 140 19.94 23.28 -15.72
C VAL A 140 20.33 22.86 -17.13
N LYS A 141 19.56 23.29 -18.16
CA LYS A 141 19.65 22.80 -19.54
C LYS A 141 21.03 22.94 -20.18
N GLU A 142 21.87 23.86 -19.73
CA GLU A 142 23.21 24.09 -20.31
C GLU A 142 24.28 23.12 -19.80
N GLN A 143 24.04 22.47 -18.66
CA GLN A 143 24.99 21.56 -17.99
C GLN A 143 24.50 20.11 -17.97
N SER A 144 23.32 19.86 -18.54
CA SER A 144 22.55 18.63 -18.45
C SER A 144 22.72 17.79 -19.73
N PHE A 145 22.61 16.47 -19.63
CA PHE A 145 22.55 15.55 -20.78
C PHE A 145 21.39 15.89 -21.71
N LEU A 146 20.31 16.49 -21.20
CA LEU A 146 19.18 16.97 -21.98
C LEU A 146 19.54 18.11 -22.94
N SER A 147 20.67 18.79 -22.76
CA SER A 147 21.21 19.79 -23.72
C SER A 147 21.38 19.21 -25.13
N ASN A 148 21.64 17.91 -25.25
CA ASN A 148 21.79 17.23 -26.53
C ASN A 148 20.47 17.05 -27.29
N TYR A 149 19.33 17.13 -26.59
CA TYR A 149 18.00 16.88 -27.14
C TYR A 149 17.11 18.12 -27.12
N ILE A 150 17.43 19.09 -26.27
CA ILE A 150 16.71 20.35 -26.10
C ILE A 150 17.59 21.45 -26.69
N SER A 151 17.15 22.05 -27.79
CA SER A 151 17.88 23.17 -28.37
C SER A 151 17.97 24.32 -27.36
N SER A 152 19.10 25.03 -27.35
CA SER A 152 19.32 26.18 -26.47
C SER A 152 18.21 27.24 -26.61
N GLU A 153 17.64 27.35 -27.81
CA GLU A 153 16.54 28.26 -28.16
C GLU A 153 15.15 27.79 -27.72
N THR A 154 15.02 26.57 -27.17
CA THR A 154 13.73 26.09 -26.67
C THR A 154 13.25 26.98 -25.53
N SER A 155 12.08 27.58 -25.72
CA SER A 155 11.44 28.43 -24.71
C SER A 155 10.99 27.61 -23.50
N PHE A 156 10.88 28.27 -22.34
CA PHE A 156 10.34 27.64 -21.12
C PHE A 156 8.97 26.98 -21.35
N ILE A 157 8.11 27.66 -22.13
CA ILE A 157 6.78 27.16 -22.49
C ILE A 157 6.88 25.88 -23.35
N GLY A 158 7.88 25.79 -24.25
CA GLY A 158 8.14 24.61 -25.06
C GLY A 158 8.54 23.38 -24.22
N ILE A 159 9.43 23.55 -23.24
CA ILE A 159 9.81 22.43 -22.35
C ILE A 159 8.63 22.03 -21.47
N LEU A 160 7.87 23.00 -20.95
CA LEU A 160 6.74 22.72 -20.07
C LEU A 160 5.59 22.02 -20.82
N SER A 161 5.37 22.33 -22.10
CA SER A 161 4.35 21.67 -22.92
C SER A 161 4.69 20.19 -23.16
N VAL A 162 5.96 19.89 -23.46
CA VAL A 162 6.46 18.51 -23.53
C VAL A 162 6.30 17.81 -22.18
N GLY A 163 6.71 18.47 -21.09
CA GLY A 163 6.55 17.92 -19.74
C GLY A 163 5.10 17.61 -19.39
N LEU A 164 4.15 18.44 -19.83
CA LEU A 164 2.72 18.24 -19.62
C LEU A 164 2.17 17.08 -20.47
N MET A 165 2.61 16.94 -21.73
CA MET A 165 2.26 15.78 -22.56
C MET A 165 2.76 14.48 -21.94
N VAL A 166 4.03 14.46 -21.48
CA VAL A 166 4.61 13.30 -20.79
C VAL A 166 3.83 13.01 -19.51
N ALA A 167 3.53 14.04 -18.72
CA ALA A 167 2.77 13.92 -17.48
C ALA A 167 1.39 13.26 -17.71
N ILE A 168 0.65 13.67 -18.74
CA ILE A 168 -0.64 13.05 -19.13
C ILE A 168 -0.46 11.58 -19.52
N ALA A 169 0.55 11.27 -20.34
CA ALA A 169 0.82 9.90 -20.74
C ALA A 169 1.16 9.02 -19.53
N THR A 170 2.00 9.49 -18.63
CA THR A 170 2.32 8.78 -17.38
C THR A 170 1.16 8.70 -16.40
N ALA A 171 0.22 9.65 -16.39
CA ALA A 171 -1.00 9.55 -15.58
C ALA A 171 -1.85 8.36 -16.02
N MET A 172 -2.02 8.19 -17.34
CA MET A 172 -2.73 7.04 -17.92
C MET A 172 -2.03 5.73 -17.58
N ILE A 173 -0.72 5.65 -17.83
CA ILE A 173 0.08 4.46 -17.50
C ILE A 173 0.01 4.17 -15.99
N GLY A 174 0.15 5.20 -15.15
CA GLY A 174 0.11 5.10 -13.70
C GLY A 174 -1.22 4.56 -13.19
N TYR A 175 -2.34 4.95 -13.81
CA TYR A 175 -3.65 4.37 -13.50
C TYR A 175 -3.71 2.87 -13.81
N PHE A 176 -3.23 2.45 -14.99
CA PHE A 176 -3.18 1.03 -15.37
C PHE A 176 -2.27 0.23 -14.45
N VAL A 177 -1.05 0.73 -14.21
CA VAL A 177 -0.06 0.10 -13.32
C VAL A 177 -0.63 -0.06 -11.92
N TYR A 178 -1.23 0.98 -11.35
CA TYR A 178 -1.88 0.92 -10.04
C TYR A 178 -2.99 -0.14 -9.99
N THR A 179 -3.83 -0.20 -11.03
CA THR A 179 -4.96 -1.14 -11.06
C THR A 179 -4.47 -2.58 -11.12
N ILE A 180 -3.47 -2.86 -11.96
CA ILE A 180 -2.87 -4.18 -12.11
C ILE A 180 -2.14 -4.58 -10.83
N SER A 181 -1.27 -3.72 -10.30
CA SER A 181 -0.49 -4.01 -9.09
C SER A 181 -1.41 -4.25 -7.89
N THR A 182 -2.48 -3.44 -7.75
CA THR A 182 -3.48 -3.62 -6.69
C THR A 182 -4.19 -4.97 -6.82
N LYS A 183 -4.58 -5.34 -8.04
CA LYS A 183 -5.24 -6.62 -8.33
C LYS A 183 -4.35 -7.82 -8.02
N VAL A 184 -3.06 -7.76 -8.38
CA VAL A 184 -2.12 -8.88 -8.19
C VAL A 184 -1.67 -9.01 -6.74
N LEU A 185 -1.26 -7.91 -6.11
CA LEU A 185 -0.58 -7.96 -4.81
C LEU A 185 -1.54 -7.91 -3.61
N TYR A 186 -2.66 -7.18 -3.75
CA TYR A 186 -3.50 -6.83 -2.60
C TYR A 186 -4.88 -7.47 -2.64
N HIS A 187 -5.48 -7.69 -3.82
CA HIS A 187 -6.85 -8.19 -3.93
C HIS A 187 -7.10 -9.49 -3.17
N SER A 188 -6.25 -10.51 -3.35
CA SER A 188 -6.41 -11.81 -2.67
C SER A 188 -6.30 -11.71 -1.14
N LEU A 189 -5.48 -10.80 -0.63
CA LEU A 189 -5.33 -10.62 0.82
C LEU A 189 -6.53 -9.88 1.40
N ILE A 190 -7.02 -8.87 0.68
CA ILE A 190 -8.19 -8.09 1.06
C ILE A 190 -9.47 -8.93 0.98
N SER A 191 -9.63 -9.76 -0.05
CA SER A 191 -10.78 -10.65 -0.18
C SER A 191 -10.86 -11.63 0.98
N LYS A 192 -9.73 -12.22 1.39
CA LYS A 192 -9.66 -13.09 2.58
C LYS A 192 -10.09 -12.39 3.86
N LEU A 193 -9.78 -11.10 4.00
CA LEU A 193 -10.25 -10.32 5.15
C LEU A 193 -11.78 -10.10 5.06
N ASP A 194 -12.29 -9.79 3.87
CA ASP A 194 -13.73 -9.60 3.62
C ASP A 194 -14.51 -10.90 3.90
N ASP A 195 -13.97 -12.06 3.52
CA ASP A 195 -14.55 -13.38 3.80
C ASP A 195 -14.64 -13.64 5.32
N ILE A 196 -13.57 -13.35 6.07
CA ILE A 196 -13.56 -13.52 7.54
C ILE A 196 -14.58 -12.61 8.22
N ILE A 197 -14.72 -11.37 7.76
CA ILE A 197 -15.71 -10.43 8.28
C ILE A 197 -17.12 -10.98 8.05
N LYS A 198 -17.39 -11.49 6.84
CA LYS A 198 -18.70 -12.05 6.48
C LYS A 198 -19.03 -13.30 7.29
N GLU A 199 -18.09 -14.23 7.42
CA GLU A 199 -18.24 -15.44 8.25
C GLU A 199 -18.59 -15.09 9.71
N LEU A 200 -17.94 -14.06 10.30
CA LEU A 200 -18.22 -13.61 11.65
C LEU A 200 -19.57 -12.88 11.79
N GLU A 201 -20.04 -12.20 10.75
CA GLU A 201 -21.39 -11.60 10.72
C GLU A 201 -22.47 -12.67 10.70
N GLU A 202 -22.29 -13.71 9.89
CA GLU A 202 -23.22 -14.85 9.81
C GLU A 202 -23.30 -15.57 11.17
N LEU A 203 -22.17 -15.83 11.81
CA LEU A 203 -22.11 -16.46 13.15
C LEU A 203 -22.74 -15.64 14.27
N LYS A 204 -22.74 -14.29 14.16
CA LYS A 204 -23.38 -13.42 15.14
C LYS A 204 -24.90 -13.36 14.99
N ASN A 205 -25.40 -13.67 13.79
CA ASN A 205 -26.82 -13.60 13.44
C ASN A 205 -27.52 -14.98 13.46
N SER A 206 -26.76 -16.08 13.60
CA SER A 206 -27.24 -17.46 13.80
C SER A 206 -27.47 -17.78 15.27
#